data_AF-A0A6I9WB22-F1
#
_entry.id   AF-A0A6I9WB22-F1
#
_cell.length_a   1.000
_cell.length_b   1.000
_cell.length_c   1.000
_cell.angle_alpha   90.00
_cell.angle_beta   90.00
_cell.angle_gamma   90.00
#
_symmetry.space_group_name_H-M   'P 1'
#
loop_
_entity.id
_entity.type
_entity.pdbx_description
1 polymer ?
#
loop_
_entity_poly.entity_id
_entity_poly.type
_entity_poly.pdbx_seq_one_letter_code
_entity_poly.pdbx_strand_id
1 'polypeptide(L)'
;MKIIISLLITLLLDVTLARPQGPTTEPIPIIRQEQEVNFDGSYKFSYETGNGIQADEEGYLKNAGSEAEGTSAQGSFSYTSPEGVPIRITYLADENGFQPQGDHLPTPPPIPPAIQKALAYLATAPPPQDQSNQFAGNRRG
;
A
#
# COMPACT_ATOMS: atom_id res chain seq x y z
N MET A 1 73.79 -3.37 -0.93
CA MET A 1 73.18 -2.04 -1.12
C MET A 1 72.24 -1.94 -2.32
N LYS A 2 72.55 -2.55 -3.48
CA LYS A 2 71.68 -2.52 -4.69
C LYS A 2 70.32 -3.26 -4.54
N ILE A 3 70.29 -4.36 -3.78
CA ILE A 3 69.07 -5.19 -3.57
C ILE A 3 68.05 -4.49 -2.66
N ILE A 4 68.52 -3.69 -1.70
CA ILE A 4 67.65 -2.96 -0.75
C ILE A 4 66.94 -1.80 -1.46
N ILE A 5 67.60 -1.17 -2.43
CA ILE A 5 67.03 -0.05 -3.21
C ILE A 5 65.95 -0.57 -4.18
N SER A 6 66.12 -1.74 -4.79
CA SER A 6 65.09 -2.33 -5.67
C SER A 6 63.82 -2.75 -4.92
N LEU A 7 63.93 -3.23 -3.67
CA LEU A 7 62.76 -3.62 -2.87
C LEU A 7 61.91 -2.41 -2.43
N LEU A 8 62.56 -1.25 -2.25
CA LEU A 8 61.92 0.00 -1.85
C LEU A 8 61.22 0.72 -3.01
N ILE A 9 61.72 0.54 -4.24
CA ILE A 9 61.12 1.15 -5.44
C ILE A 9 59.89 0.37 -5.92
N THR A 10 59.85 -0.96 -5.76
CA THR A 10 58.66 -1.76 -6.09
C THR A 10 57.51 -1.57 -5.11
N LEU A 11 57.79 -1.22 -3.84
CA LEU A 11 56.78 -0.93 -2.84
C LEU A 11 56.06 0.42 -3.10
N LEU A 12 56.68 1.34 -3.86
CA LEU A 12 56.11 2.64 -4.19
C LEU A 12 55.22 2.65 -5.44
N LEU A 13 55.11 1.54 -6.18
CA LEU A 13 54.41 1.47 -7.47
C LEU A 13 53.07 0.74 -7.45
N ASP A 14 52.65 0.20 -6.30
CA ASP A 14 51.38 -0.55 -6.19
C ASP A 14 50.36 0.11 -5.26
N VAL A 15 50.26 1.44 -5.33
CA VAL A 15 49.04 2.15 -4.87
C VAL A 15 48.09 2.20 -6.07
N THR A 16 47.52 1.04 -6.41
CA THR A 16 46.34 0.99 -7.27
C THR A 16 45.22 1.72 -6.52
N LEU A 17 44.69 2.77 -7.14
CA LEU A 17 43.58 3.55 -6.59
C LEU A 17 42.39 2.62 -6.31
N ALA A 18 42.16 2.30 -5.03
CA ALA A 18 40.82 2.00 -4.57
C ALA A 18 40.00 3.30 -4.70
N ARG A 19 39.43 3.54 -5.89
CA ARG A 19 38.45 4.61 -6.07
C ARG A 19 37.32 4.34 -5.08
N PRO A 20 36.89 5.33 -4.27
CA PRO A 20 35.68 5.17 -3.47
C PRO A 20 34.54 4.86 -4.44
N GLN A 21 34.02 3.63 -4.37
CA GLN A 21 32.79 3.25 -5.05
C GLN A 21 31.62 3.81 -4.24
N GLY A 22 31.55 5.15 -4.17
CA GLY A 22 30.35 5.82 -3.73
C GLY A 22 29.24 5.57 -4.75
N PRO A 23 27.96 5.64 -4.34
CA PRO A 23 26.84 5.56 -5.27
C PRO A 23 27.05 6.59 -6.40
N THR A 24 26.84 6.16 -7.65
CA THR A 24 26.98 7.00 -8.86
C THR A 24 25.88 8.06 -8.98
N THR A 25 24.94 8.08 -8.04
CA THR A 25 23.83 9.00 -7.93
C THR A 25 23.84 9.65 -6.56
N GLU A 26 23.60 10.96 -6.51
CA GLU A 26 23.44 11.65 -5.23
C GLU A 26 22.26 11.06 -4.43
N PRO A 27 22.39 10.88 -3.11
CA PRO A 27 21.30 10.43 -2.27
C PRO A 27 20.10 11.39 -2.35
N ILE A 28 18.90 10.84 -2.50
CA ILE A 28 17.67 11.63 -2.47
C ILE A 28 17.35 11.96 -1.00
N PRO A 29 17.22 13.24 -0.62
CA PRO A 29 16.99 13.63 0.76
C PRO A 29 15.54 13.34 1.19
N ILE A 30 15.33 13.18 2.50
CA ILE A 30 14.00 13.28 3.11
C ILE A 30 13.76 14.75 3.44
N ILE A 31 12.65 15.32 2.95
CA ILE A 31 12.29 16.73 3.16
C ILE A 31 11.24 16.92 4.25
N ARG A 32 10.42 15.89 4.50
CA ARG A 32 9.47 15.85 5.63
C ARG A 32 9.40 14.44 6.20
N GLN A 33 9.34 14.34 7.52
CA GLN A 33 9.08 13.08 8.21
C GLN A 33 8.34 13.37 9.52
N GLU A 34 7.24 12.67 9.74
CA GLU A 34 6.42 12.72 10.94
C GLU A 34 6.15 11.31 11.42
N GLN A 35 6.22 11.11 12.73
CA GLN A 35 5.91 9.85 13.38
C GLN A 35 5.30 10.13 14.74
N GLU A 36 4.14 9.54 14.97
CA GLU A 36 3.36 9.64 16.20
C GLU A 36 2.94 8.23 16.62
N VAL A 37 3.17 7.91 17.89
CA VAL A 37 2.78 6.63 18.47
C VAL A 37 2.07 6.93 19.78
N ASN A 38 0.83 6.49 19.86
CA ASN A 38 -0.04 6.74 20.99
C ASN A 38 -0.05 5.55 21.96
N PHE A 39 -0.38 5.82 23.21
CA PHE A 39 -0.42 4.80 24.26
C PHE A 39 -1.52 3.75 24.04
N ASP A 40 -2.58 4.10 23.32
CA ASP A 40 -3.68 3.20 22.96
C ASP A 40 -3.33 2.22 21.83
N GLY A 41 -2.10 2.27 21.32
CA GLY A 41 -1.63 1.43 20.21
C GLY A 41 -1.95 2.01 18.83
N SER A 42 -2.61 3.17 18.74
CA SER A 42 -2.72 3.88 17.48
C SER A 42 -1.40 4.53 17.11
N TYR A 43 -1.15 4.67 15.81
CA TYR A 43 0.05 5.30 15.28
C TYR A 43 -0.28 6.07 14.02
N LYS A 44 0.61 7.01 13.69
CA LYS A 44 0.62 7.71 12.42
C LYS A 44 2.06 7.92 11.97
N PHE A 45 2.32 7.72 10.70
CA PHE A 45 3.57 8.15 10.09
C PHE A 45 3.31 8.85 8.77
N SER A 46 4.19 9.76 8.39
CA SER A 46 4.27 10.25 7.02
C SER A 46 5.68 10.68 6.67
N TYR A 47 6.04 10.56 5.40
CA TYR A 47 7.31 11.07 4.90
C TYR A 47 7.19 11.59 3.48
N GLU A 48 8.13 12.47 3.12
CA GLU A 48 8.27 13.04 1.79
C GLU A 48 9.75 13.10 1.42
N THR A 49 10.07 12.64 0.20
CA THR A 49 11.42 12.66 -0.35
C THR A 49 11.60 13.86 -1.29
N GLY A 50 12.86 14.27 -1.50
CA GLY A 50 13.20 15.38 -2.40
C GLY A 50 12.87 15.15 -3.86
N ASN A 51 12.60 13.90 -4.27
CA ASN A 51 12.11 13.57 -5.62
C ASN A 51 10.57 13.39 -5.68
N GLY A 52 9.83 13.83 -4.66
CA GLY A 52 8.36 13.87 -4.67
C GLY A 52 7.69 12.53 -4.38
N ILE A 53 8.39 11.55 -3.78
CA ILE A 53 7.75 10.37 -3.21
C ILE A 53 7.14 10.78 -1.88
N GLN A 54 5.86 10.49 -1.70
CA GLN A 54 5.13 10.76 -0.46
C GLN A 54 4.48 9.47 0.02
N ALA A 55 4.50 9.24 1.33
CA ALA A 55 3.68 8.21 1.94
C ALA A 55 3.15 8.68 3.29
N ASP A 56 1.95 8.23 3.63
CA ASP A 56 1.28 8.46 4.89
C ASP A 56 0.48 7.21 5.28
N GLU A 57 0.49 6.88 6.55
CA GLU A 57 -0.31 5.80 7.11
C GLU A 57 -0.71 6.14 8.53
N GLU A 58 -1.93 5.77 8.90
CA GLU A 58 -2.40 5.71 10.26
C GLU A 58 -2.99 4.33 10.54
N GLY A 59 -2.76 3.82 11.74
CA GLY A 59 -3.27 2.53 12.14
C GLY A 59 -3.72 2.52 13.60
N TYR A 60 -4.62 1.60 13.90
CA TYR A 60 -5.22 1.44 15.22
C TYR A 60 -5.67 -0.01 15.45
N LEU A 61 -5.87 -0.35 16.73
CA LEU A 61 -6.38 -1.65 17.14
C LEU A 61 -7.92 -1.61 17.20
N LYS A 62 -8.58 -2.50 16.45
CA LYS A 62 -10.02 -2.74 16.48
C LYS A 62 -10.35 -3.76 17.58
N ASN A 63 -11.44 -3.51 18.30
CA ASN A 63 -12.01 -4.41 19.33
C ASN A 63 -10.99 -4.93 20.35
N ALA A 64 -10.11 -4.05 20.84
CA ALA A 64 -9.07 -4.37 21.81
C ALA A 64 -9.62 -5.12 23.03
N GLY A 65 -9.01 -6.25 23.39
CA GLY A 65 -9.41 -7.08 24.54
C GLY A 65 -10.61 -8.01 24.29
N SER A 66 -10.96 -8.28 23.02
CA SER A 66 -12.00 -9.24 22.64
C SER A 66 -11.46 -10.35 21.74
N GLU A 67 -12.22 -11.44 21.54
CA GLU A 67 -11.87 -12.49 20.56
C GLU A 67 -11.88 -11.98 19.10
N ALA A 68 -12.48 -10.81 18.85
CA ALA A 68 -12.53 -10.15 17.55
C ALA A 68 -11.50 -9.01 17.43
N GLU A 69 -10.44 -9.05 18.24
CA GLU A 69 -9.33 -8.11 18.16
C GLU A 69 -8.64 -8.20 16.78
N GLY A 70 -8.43 -7.05 16.15
CA GLY A 70 -7.85 -6.96 14.82
C GLY A 70 -7.12 -5.64 14.64
N THR A 71 -6.11 -5.59 13.77
CA THR A 71 -5.42 -4.33 13.44
C THR A 71 -6.01 -3.78 12.15
N SER A 72 -6.22 -2.46 12.10
CA SER A 72 -6.56 -1.77 10.86
C SER A 72 -5.59 -0.63 10.63
N ALA A 73 -5.15 -0.51 9.38
CA ALA A 73 -4.30 0.58 8.91
C ALA A 73 -4.87 1.13 7.61
N GLN A 74 -4.80 2.43 7.44
CA GLN A 74 -5.16 3.10 6.19
C GLN A 74 -4.10 4.13 5.86
N GLY A 75 -3.87 4.34 4.57
CA GLY A 75 -2.83 5.23 4.14
C GLY A 75 -2.84 5.52 2.66
N SER A 76 -1.85 6.29 2.24
CA SER A 76 -1.60 6.55 0.84
C SER A 76 -0.11 6.61 0.53
N PHE A 77 0.24 6.29 -0.70
CA PHE A 77 1.56 6.59 -1.23
C PHE A 77 1.47 7.10 -2.65
N SER A 78 2.38 7.99 -3.01
CA SER A 78 2.47 8.54 -4.34
C SER A 78 3.90 8.72 -4.81
N TYR A 79 4.10 8.58 -6.12
CA TYR A 79 5.38 8.79 -6.78
C TYR A 79 5.14 9.16 -8.24
N THR A 80 6.16 9.72 -8.89
CA THR A 80 6.12 9.95 -10.34
C THR A 80 6.75 8.76 -11.05
N SER A 81 6.03 8.17 -12.01
CA SER A 81 6.53 7.06 -12.82
C SER A 81 7.72 7.49 -13.69
N PRO A 82 8.54 6.55 -14.21
CA PRO A 82 9.62 6.87 -15.16
C PRO A 82 9.15 7.63 -16.41
N GLU A 83 7.87 7.49 -16.77
CA GLU A 83 7.21 8.17 -17.88
C GLU A 83 6.69 9.58 -17.52
N GLY A 84 6.89 10.03 -16.29
CA GLY A 84 6.43 11.34 -15.80
C GLY A 84 4.98 11.37 -15.34
N VAL A 85 4.33 10.21 -15.18
CA VAL A 85 2.92 10.13 -14.77
C VAL A 85 2.84 10.07 -13.24
N PRO A 86 2.07 10.96 -12.58
CA PRO A 86 1.85 10.85 -11.14
C PRO A 86 1.01 9.61 -10.83
N ILE A 87 1.53 8.75 -9.96
CA ILE A 87 0.89 7.54 -9.47
C ILE A 87 0.53 7.76 -8.01
N ARG A 88 -0.71 7.46 -7.64
CA ARG A 88 -1.19 7.49 -6.26
C ARG A 88 -1.99 6.23 -5.96
N ILE A 89 -1.69 5.60 -4.84
CA ILE A 89 -2.46 4.50 -4.25
C ILE A 89 -2.95 4.95 -2.88
N THR A 90 -4.23 4.74 -2.60
CA THR A 90 -4.79 4.76 -1.25
C THR A 90 -5.15 3.33 -0.86
N TYR A 91 -5.08 2.97 0.41
CA TYR A 91 -5.39 1.61 0.84
C TYR A 91 -6.06 1.57 2.20
N LEU A 92 -6.84 0.50 2.38
CA LEU A 92 -7.30 0.01 3.67
C LEU A 92 -6.70 -1.39 3.87
N ALA A 93 -6.05 -1.61 5.01
CA ALA A 93 -5.56 -2.90 5.46
C ALA A 93 -6.32 -3.26 6.74
N ASP A 94 -7.04 -4.37 6.71
CA ASP A 94 -7.81 -4.88 7.84
C ASP A 94 -7.86 -6.41 7.81
N GLU A 95 -8.83 -7.02 8.50
CA GLU A 95 -9.00 -8.47 8.56
C GLU A 95 -9.29 -9.09 7.17
N ASN A 96 -9.72 -8.29 6.19
CA ASN A 96 -9.93 -8.72 4.81
C ASN A 96 -8.67 -8.55 3.94
N GLY A 97 -7.53 -8.18 4.53
CA GLY A 97 -6.26 -7.97 3.85
C GLY A 97 -6.10 -6.55 3.29
N PHE A 98 -5.16 -6.40 2.36
CA PHE A 98 -4.81 -5.13 1.75
C PHE A 98 -5.72 -4.81 0.56
N GLN A 99 -6.40 -3.67 0.62
CA GLN A 99 -7.41 -3.24 -0.34
C GLN A 99 -6.98 -1.91 -1.00
N PRO A 100 -6.13 -1.96 -2.05
CA PRO A 100 -5.64 -0.76 -2.71
C PRO A 100 -6.66 -0.18 -3.69
N GLN A 101 -6.63 1.13 -3.84
CA GLN A 101 -7.43 1.92 -4.76
C GLN A 101 -6.50 2.90 -5.49
N GLY A 102 -6.61 2.94 -6.82
CA GLY A 102 -5.81 3.83 -7.67
C GLY A 102 -6.12 3.61 -9.14
N ASP A 103 -6.07 4.68 -9.95
CA ASP A 103 -6.50 4.67 -11.36
C ASP A 103 -5.67 3.75 -12.27
N HIS A 104 -4.47 3.39 -11.83
CA HIS A 104 -3.53 2.55 -12.56
C HIS A 104 -3.63 1.06 -12.16
N LEU A 105 -4.52 0.72 -11.22
CA LEU A 105 -4.74 -0.67 -10.82
C LEU A 105 -5.61 -1.40 -11.85
N PRO A 106 -5.39 -2.71 -12.06
CA PRO A 106 -6.27 -3.50 -12.91
C PRO A 106 -7.71 -3.47 -12.39
N THR A 107 -8.65 -3.01 -13.21
CA THR A 107 -10.08 -3.09 -12.90
C THR A 107 -10.64 -4.44 -13.35
N PRO A 108 -11.59 -5.03 -12.61
CA PRO A 108 -12.31 -6.20 -13.09
C PRO A 108 -13.02 -5.90 -14.43
N PRO A 109 -13.22 -6.91 -15.28
CA PRO A 109 -13.91 -6.72 -16.55
C PRO A 109 -15.32 -6.16 -16.32
N PRO A 110 -15.86 -5.39 -17.27
CA PRO A 110 -17.18 -4.81 -17.14
C PRO A 110 -18.25 -5.90 -17.00
N ILE A 111 -19.26 -5.62 -16.18
CA ILE A 111 -20.39 -6.52 -15.94
C ILE A 111 -21.05 -6.87 -17.30
N PRO A 112 -21.29 -8.16 -17.62
CA PRO A 112 -21.95 -8.54 -18.86
C PRO A 112 -23.32 -7.86 -19.07
N PRO A 113 -23.69 -7.46 -20.30
CA PRO A 113 -24.94 -6.73 -20.57
C PRO A 113 -26.22 -7.46 -20.10
N ALA A 114 -26.21 -8.79 -20.09
CA ALA A 114 -27.35 -9.58 -19.60
C ALA A 114 -27.59 -9.38 -18.10
N ILE A 115 -26.51 -9.30 -17.30
CA ILE A 115 -26.59 -9.04 -15.86
C ILE A 115 -27.05 -7.60 -15.63
N GLN A 116 -26.56 -6.64 -16.40
CA GLN A 116 -27.02 -5.25 -16.31
C GLN A 116 -28.54 -5.14 -16.59
N LYS A 117 -29.04 -5.84 -17.62
CA LYS A 117 -30.47 -5.90 -17.93
C LYS A 117 -31.29 -6.54 -16.79
N ALA A 118 -30.78 -7.64 -16.22
CA ALA A 118 -31.43 -8.30 -15.10
C ALA A 118 -31.50 -7.38 -13.86
N LEU A 119 -30.41 -6.69 -13.52
CA LEU A 119 -30.38 -5.72 -12.42
C LEU A 119 -31.33 -4.55 -12.66
N ALA A 120 -31.39 -4.01 -13.88
CA ALA A 120 -32.32 -2.94 -14.25
C ALA A 120 -33.79 -3.40 -14.13
N TYR A 121 -34.10 -4.62 -14.58
CA TYR A 121 -35.43 -5.20 -14.42
C TYR A 121 -35.80 -5.37 -12.94
N LEU A 122 -34.90 -5.95 -12.13
CA LEU A 122 -35.13 -6.14 -10.69
C LEU A 122 -35.32 -4.82 -9.94
N ALA A 123 -34.60 -3.76 -10.32
CA ALA A 123 -34.78 -2.43 -9.74
C ALA A 123 -36.17 -1.83 -10.02
N THR A 124 -36.83 -2.27 -11.10
CA THR A 124 -38.21 -1.87 -11.46
C THR A 124 -39.28 -2.86 -10.99
N ALA A 125 -38.89 -4.03 -10.50
CA ALA A 125 -39.82 -5.06 -10.10
C ALA A 125 -40.45 -4.72 -8.74
N PRO A 126 -41.76 -5.00 -8.53
CA PRO A 126 -42.38 -4.89 -7.23
C PRO A 126 -41.67 -5.79 -6.20
N PRO A 127 -41.63 -5.38 -4.91
CA PRO A 127 -41.07 -6.23 -3.86
C PRO A 127 -41.79 -7.59 -3.85
N PRO A 128 -41.06 -8.69 -3.61
CA PRO A 128 -41.68 -10.01 -3.50
C PRO A 128 -42.78 -9.98 -2.44
N GLN A 129 -43.97 -10.47 -2.78
CA GLN A 129 -45.04 -10.54 -1.79
C GLN A 129 -44.69 -11.61 -0.74
N ASP A 130 -44.72 -11.21 0.53
CA ASP A 130 -44.46 -12.10 1.66
C ASP A 130 -45.44 -13.28 1.67
N GLN A 131 -44.95 -14.46 1.28
CA GLN A 131 -45.73 -15.72 1.30
C GLN A 131 -45.90 -16.29 2.73
N SER A 132 -45.38 -15.61 3.75
CA SER A 132 -45.46 -16.02 5.16
C SER A 132 -46.90 -16.10 5.69
N ASN A 133 -47.85 -15.40 5.08
CA ASN A 133 -49.27 -15.45 5.46
C ASN A 133 -50.04 -16.66 4.91
N GLN A 134 -49.48 -17.46 3.98
CA GLN A 134 -50.21 -18.61 3.40
C GLN A 134 -50.11 -19.89 4.25
N PHE A 135 -49.08 -20.03 5.10
CA PHE A 135 -48.90 -21.23 5.94
C PHE A 135 -49.63 -21.16 7.30
N ALA A 136 -50.10 -19.98 7.71
CA ALA A 136 -50.85 -19.81 8.96
C ALA A 136 -52.34 -20.18 8.83
N GLY A 137 -52.89 -20.20 7.61
CA GLY A 137 -54.32 -20.47 7.35
C GLY A 137 -54.71 -21.95 7.31
N ASN A 138 -53.78 -22.86 7.03
CA ASN A 138 -54.10 -24.26 6.71
C ASN A 138 -54.02 -25.26 7.90
N ARG A 139 -53.96 -24.79 9.16
CA ARG A 139 -53.91 -25.66 10.35
C ARG A 139 -55.20 -25.68 11.17
N ARG A 140 -56.35 -25.40 10.56
CA ARG A 140 -57.67 -25.51 11.21
C ARG A 140 -58.64 -26.21 10.26
N GLY A 141 -58.73 -27.53 10.38
CA GLY A 141 -59.66 -28.40 9.68
C GLY A 141 -59.72 -29.73 10.40
#